data_AF-A0A1B2DJ01-F1
#
_entry.id   AF-A0A1B2DJ01-F1
#
_cell.length_a   1.000
_cell.length_b   1.000
_cell.length_c   1.000
_cell.angle_alpha   90.00
_cell.angle_beta   90.00
_cell.angle_gamma   90.00
#
_symmetry.space_group_name_H-M   'P 1'
#
loop_
_entity.id
_entity.type
_entity.pdbx_description
1 polymer ?
#
loop_
_entity_poly.entity_id
_entity_poly.type
_entity_poly.pdbx_seq_one_letter_code
_entity_poly.pdbx_strand_id
1 'polypeptide(L)'
;MSNNVIAAIDPAAGTHFTGKIFVTPHALDEAVKDFGVERAKAPMYVMDNLRRAAFIAHIVNEDGRPSRLFGYRRMAFVVAPDTATVITVYPRHNVNPTLAESVQRVLIRSLKAAARKERAESKRTAVAIATLNVEYAECELRKVRSNSVKTIESMTVRQTEIKREINVMERDLLELRRENTNLANSIIVYL
;
A
#
# COMPACT_ATOMS: atom_id res chain seq x y z
N MET A 1 27.61 -13.54 -20.46
CA MET A 1 26.15 -13.68 -20.57
C MET A 1 25.55 -13.24 -19.24
N SER A 2 25.01 -12.03 -19.19
CA SER A 2 24.41 -11.45 -17.99
C SER A 2 23.03 -12.06 -17.78
N ASN A 3 22.92 -12.98 -16.80
CA ASN A 3 21.63 -13.45 -16.33
C ASN A 3 20.89 -12.27 -15.69
N ASN A 4 19.92 -11.72 -16.42
CA ASN A 4 18.89 -10.85 -15.87
C ASN A 4 18.08 -11.67 -14.86
N VAL A 5 18.49 -11.64 -13.60
CA VAL A 5 17.66 -12.10 -12.50
C VAL A 5 16.53 -11.09 -12.38
N ILE A 6 15.42 -11.35 -13.06
CA ILE A 6 14.14 -10.74 -12.70
C ILE A 6 13.83 -11.32 -11.32
N ALA A 7 14.27 -10.62 -10.27
CA ALA A 7 13.85 -10.91 -8.90
C ALA A 7 12.38 -10.51 -8.79
N ALA A 8 11.51 -11.40 -9.26
CA ALA A 8 10.11 -11.36 -8.88
C ALA A 8 10.06 -11.52 -7.37
N ILE A 9 9.40 -10.60 -6.66
CA ILE A 9 8.95 -10.87 -5.30
C ILE A 9 8.17 -12.18 -5.40
N ASP A 10 8.62 -13.19 -4.66
CA ASP A 10 8.20 -14.57 -4.87
C ASP A 10 6.66 -14.69 -4.88
N PRO A 11 6.03 -15.00 -6.04
CA PRO A 11 4.57 -15.12 -6.13
C PRO A 11 4.05 -16.34 -5.36
N ALA A 12 4.95 -17.23 -4.94
CA ALA A 12 4.69 -18.47 -4.24
C ALA A 12 5.00 -18.36 -2.72
N ALA A 13 5.16 -17.15 -2.18
CA ALA A 13 5.27 -16.92 -0.74
C ALA A 13 4.14 -17.66 0.00
N GLY A 14 4.48 -18.53 0.95
CA GLY A 14 3.49 -19.47 1.51
C GLY A 14 3.72 -20.95 1.18
N THR A 15 4.34 -21.24 0.03
CA THR A 15 4.31 -22.59 -0.57
C THR A 15 5.65 -23.33 -0.56
N HIS A 16 6.74 -22.66 -0.17
CA HIS A 16 8.08 -23.25 -0.14
C HIS A 16 8.25 -24.39 0.86
N PHE A 17 7.33 -24.50 1.83
CA PHE A 17 7.40 -25.46 2.92
C PHE A 17 6.08 -26.21 3.09
N THR A 18 5.95 -27.35 2.41
CA THR A 18 4.80 -28.27 2.56
C THR A 18 5.05 -29.35 3.62
N GLY A 19 6.30 -29.56 4.01
CA GLY A 19 6.72 -30.60 4.96
C GLY A 19 7.03 -30.10 6.39
N LYS A 20 7.76 -30.94 7.13
CA LYS A 20 8.27 -30.63 8.47
C LYS A 20 9.41 -29.61 8.38
N ILE A 21 9.28 -28.52 9.12
CA ILE A 21 10.32 -27.51 9.29
C ILE A 21 11.09 -27.86 10.56
N PHE A 22 12.41 -27.77 10.52
CA PHE A 22 13.28 -27.91 11.68
C PHE A 22 13.85 -26.54 12.03
N VAL A 23 14.01 -26.27 13.32
CA VAL A 23 14.58 -25.01 13.82
C VAL A 23 15.74 -25.37 14.74
N THR A 24 16.92 -24.83 14.47
CA THR A 24 18.11 -25.09 15.29
C THR A 24 17.97 -24.45 16.67
N PRO A 25 18.65 -24.96 17.71
CA PRO A 25 18.70 -24.32 19.02
C PRO A 25 19.13 -22.85 18.96
N HIS A 26 20.09 -22.54 18.08
CA HIS A 26 20.57 -21.18 17.83
C HIS A 26 19.48 -20.26 17.28
N ALA A 27 18.72 -20.68 16.26
CA ALA A 27 17.61 -19.90 15.73
C ALA A 27 16.52 -19.65 16.78
N LEU A 28 16.30 -20.61 17.69
CA LEU A 28 15.39 -20.41 18.81
C LEU A 28 15.94 -19.38 19.81
N ASP A 29 17.26 -19.32 20.02
CA ASP A 29 17.89 -18.39 20.97
C ASP A 29 17.76 -16.95 20.45
N GLU A 30 18.05 -16.74 19.16
CA GLU A 30 17.84 -15.44 18.51
C GLU A 30 16.35 -15.06 18.47
N ALA A 31 15.43 -16.02 18.29
CA ALA A 31 13.99 -15.74 18.37
C ALA A 31 13.57 -15.19 19.74
N VAL A 32 14.13 -15.73 20.83
CA VAL A 32 13.85 -15.26 22.19
C VAL A 32 14.45 -13.88 22.42
N LYS A 33 15.71 -13.71 22.02
CA LYS A 33 16.51 -12.50 22.25
C LYS A 33 16.01 -11.31 21.44
N ASP A 34 15.81 -11.48 20.13
CA ASP A 34 15.53 -10.37 19.22
C ASP A 34 14.03 -10.09 19.05
N PHE A 35 13.17 -11.08 19.30
CA PHE A 35 11.72 -10.95 19.13
C PHE A 35 10.93 -11.09 20.44
N GLY A 36 11.60 -11.31 21.58
CA GLY A 36 10.96 -11.38 22.90
C GLY A 36 9.99 -12.54 23.07
N VAL A 37 10.13 -13.60 22.26
CA VAL A 37 9.24 -14.76 22.29
C VAL A 37 9.66 -15.70 23.42
N GLU A 38 8.70 -16.26 24.14
CA GLU A 38 8.97 -17.28 25.16
C GLU A 38 9.63 -18.53 24.53
N ARG A 39 10.69 -19.05 25.17
CA ARG A 39 11.48 -20.17 24.64
C ARG A 39 10.65 -21.39 24.23
N ALA A 40 9.62 -21.73 25.02
CA ALA A 40 8.72 -22.85 24.72
C ALA A 40 7.89 -22.65 23.45
N LYS A 41 7.58 -21.39 23.09
CA LYS A 41 6.78 -21.01 21.93
C LYS A 41 7.62 -20.64 20.70
N ALA A 42 8.90 -20.36 20.88
CA ALA A 42 9.83 -19.98 19.82
C ALA A 42 9.83 -20.93 18.60
N PRO A 43 9.78 -22.28 18.75
CA PRO A 43 9.77 -23.17 17.59
C PRO A 43 8.57 -22.95 16.68
N MET A 44 7.37 -22.89 17.27
CA MET A 44 6.13 -22.70 16.51
C MET A 44 6.09 -21.31 15.89
N TYR A 45 6.51 -20.29 16.64
CA TYR A 45 6.61 -18.91 16.14
C TYR A 45 7.50 -18.78 14.90
N VAL A 46 8.69 -19.40 14.91
CA VAL A 46 9.61 -19.36 13.76
C VAL A 46 9.02 -20.13 12.58
N MET A 47 8.44 -21.32 12.81
CA MET A 47 7.84 -22.13 11.75
C MET A 47 6.67 -21.42 11.06
N ASP A 48 5.75 -20.84 11.82
CA ASP A 48 4.56 -20.18 11.28
C ASP A 48 4.92 -18.94 10.46
N ASN A 49 5.88 -18.15 10.93
CA ASN A 49 6.36 -17.00 10.17
C ASN A 49 7.18 -17.40 8.94
N LEU A 50 7.99 -18.46 9.02
CA LEU A 50 8.73 -18.97 7.86
C LEU A 50 7.78 -19.49 6.77
N ARG A 51 6.70 -20.19 7.15
CA ARG A 51 5.69 -20.66 6.18
C ARG A 51 5.13 -19.50 5.37
N ARG A 52 4.98 -18.32 5.98
CA ARG A 52 4.47 -17.09 5.33
C ARG A 52 5.55 -16.26 4.64
N ALA A 53 6.81 -16.64 4.77
CA ALA A 53 7.92 -15.88 4.23
C ALA A 53 8.08 -16.09 2.73
N ALA A 54 8.52 -15.02 2.07
CA ALA A 54 8.91 -15.06 0.67
C ALA A 54 10.38 -15.43 0.55
N PHE A 55 10.74 -16.25 -0.43
CA PHE A 55 12.14 -16.43 -0.79
C PHE A 55 12.71 -15.13 -1.36
N ILE A 56 13.92 -14.78 -0.94
CA ILE A 56 14.59 -13.54 -1.35
C ILE A 56 15.78 -13.87 -2.25
N ALA A 57 16.71 -14.70 -1.77
CA ALA A 57 17.93 -15.04 -2.51
C ALA A 57 18.63 -16.26 -1.92
N HIS A 58 19.51 -16.87 -2.72
CA HIS A 58 20.60 -17.68 -2.20
C HIS A 58 21.68 -16.76 -1.63
N ILE A 59 22.13 -17.05 -0.42
CA ILE A 59 23.14 -16.27 0.30
C ILE A 59 24.27 -17.18 0.78
N VAL A 60 25.35 -16.55 1.22
CA VAL A 60 26.40 -17.20 2.01
C VAL A 60 26.17 -16.76 3.46
N ASN A 61 26.04 -17.72 4.38
CA ASN A 61 25.84 -17.42 5.79
C ASN A 61 27.17 -16.95 6.44
N GLU A 62 27.13 -16.59 7.72
CA GLU A 62 28.31 -16.11 8.46
C GLU A 62 29.44 -17.14 8.52
N ASP A 63 29.11 -18.44 8.46
CA ASP A 63 30.09 -19.55 8.43
C ASP A 63 30.66 -19.82 7.02
N GLY A 64 30.34 -19.00 6.02
CA GLY A 64 30.79 -19.20 4.64
C GLY A 64 30.05 -20.31 3.89
N ARG A 65 28.96 -20.85 4.43
CA ARG A 65 28.16 -21.93 3.83
C ARG A 65 27.02 -21.39 2.95
N PRO A 66 26.72 -22.03 1.82
CA PRO A 66 25.53 -21.72 1.03
C PRO A 66 24.26 -21.86 1.87
N SER A 67 23.33 -20.93 1.73
CA SER A 67 22.05 -20.90 2.44
C SER A 67 20.99 -20.18 1.62
N ARG A 68 19.74 -20.25 2.06
CA ARG A 68 18.59 -19.57 1.46
C ARG A 68 18.06 -18.51 2.42
N LEU A 69 17.86 -17.31 1.91
CA LEU A 69 17.29 -16.19 2.66
C LEU A 69 15.80 -16.07 2.36
N PHE A 70 14.99 -16.05 3.42
CA PHE A 70 13.57 -15.77 3.37
C PHE A 70 13.24 -14.52 4.19
N GLY A 71 12.19 -13.80 3.80
CA GLY A 71 11.77 -12.57 4.47
C GLY A 71 10.27 -12.54 4.78
N TYR A 72 9.91 -12.14 6.00
CA TYR A 72 8.52 -11.87 6.39
C TYR A 72 8.45 -10.81 7.49
N ARG A 73 7.66 -9.74 7.32
CA ARG A 73 7.43 -8.70 8.35
C ARG A 73 8.71 -8.21 9.06
N ARG A 74 9.74 -7.82 8.30
CA ARG A 74 11.06 -7.39 8.83
C ARG A 74 11.83 -8.49 9.57
N MET A 75 11.42 -9.76 9.49
CA MET A 75 12.20 -10.92 9.92
C MET A 75 12.94 -11.50 8.72
N ALA A 76 14.22 -11.79 8.90
CA ALA A 76 15.03 -12.56 7.97
C ALA A 76 15.23 -13.97 8.54
N PHE A 77 15.00 -14.99 7.71
CA PHE A 77 15.25 -16.39 8.04
C PHE A 77 16.35 -16.92 7.14
N VAL A 78 17.39 -17.47 7.76
CA VAL A 78 18.45 -18.18 7.04
C VAL A 78 18.15 -19.67 7.14
N VAL A 79 17.89 -20.28 5.99
CA VAL A 79 17.51 -21.68 5.87
C VAL A 79 18.63 -22.44 5.15
N ALA A 80 18.86 -23.69 5.57
CA ALA A 80 19.78 -24.59 4.90
C ALA A 80 19.47 -24.73 3.39
N PRO A 81 20.47 -24.99 2.54
CA PRO A 81 20.30 -25.01 1.09
C PRO A 81 19.35 -26.13 0.65
N ASP A 82 19.52 -27.33 1.20
CA ASP A 82 18.81 -28.53 0.73
C ASP A 82 17.75 -29.04 1.71
N THR A 83 17.73 -28.53 2.94
CA THR A 83 16.78 -28.96 3.98
C THR A 83 15.90 -27.82 4.46
N ALA A 84 14.72 -28.15 4.97
CA ALA A 84 13.80 -27.20 5.61
C ALA A 84 14.24 -26.87 7.06
N THR A 85 15.52 -26.56 7.24
CA THR A 85 16.13 -26.30 8.56
C THR A 85 16.47 -24.82 8.68
N VAL A 86 15.85 -24.13 9.63
CA VAL A 86 16.17 -22.74 9.97
C VAL A 86 17.43 -22.72 10.81
N ILE A 87 18.47 -22.08 10.27
CA ILE A 87 19.79 -21.96 10.89
C ILE A 87 19.79 -20.79 11.88
N THR A 88 19.26 -19.64 11.47
CA THR A 88 19.14 -18.43 12.30
C THR A 88 17.98 -17.55 11.85
N VAL A 89 17.53 -16.66 12.73
CA VAL A 89 16.50 -15.65 12.48
C VAL A 89 16.96 -14.33 13.10
N TYR A 90 16.80 -13.22 12.37
CA TYR A 90 17.18 -11.91 12.88
C TYR A 90 16.28 -10.81 12.32
N PRO A 91 16.09 -9.69 13.03
CA PRO A 91 15.31 -8.57 12.55
C PRO A 91 16.10 -7.74 11.53
N ARG A 92 15.39 -7.19 10.56
CA ARG A 92 15.93 -6.27 9.55
C ARG A 92 15.28 -4.90 9.69
N HIS A 93 15.99 -4.03 10.38
CA HIS A 93 15.61 -2.62 10.55
C HIS A 93 16.32 -1.69 9.55
N ASN A 94 17.50 -2.10 9.07
CA ASN A 94 18.32 -1.29 8.18
C ASN A 94 18.24 -1.82 6.76
N VAL A 95 17.95 -0.92 5.83
CA VAL A 95 17.98 -1.17 4.38
C VAL A 95 19.28 -0.59 3.83
N ASN A 96 19.84 -1.22 2.79
CA ASN A 96 20.97 -0.64 2.05
C ASN A 96 20.60 0.79 1.59
N PRO A 97 21.41 1.83 1.89
CA PRO A 97 21.09 3.22 1.57
C PRO A 97 20.73 3.45 0.09
N THR A 98 21.47 2.82 -0.83
CA THR A 98 21.24 2.96 -2.28
C THR A 98 19.87 2.40 -2.69
N LEU A 99 19.45 1.29 -2.07
CA LEU A 99 18.13 0.72 -2.30
C LEU A 99 17.04 1.59 -1.66
N ALA A 100 17.27 2.06 -0.42
CA ALA A 100 16.34 2.92 0.30
C ALA A 100 16.04 4.21 -0.47
N GLU A 101 17.07 4.90 -0.98
CA GLU A 101 16.92 6.11 -1.80
C GLU A 101 16.15 5.85 -3.11
N SER A 102 16.39 4.70 -3.73
CA SER A 102 15.72 4.33 -4.98
C SER A 102 14.23 4.06 -4.75
N VAL A 103 13.89 3.32 -3.69
CA VAL A 103 12.50 3.08 -3.27
C VAL A 103 11.84 4.40 -2.87
N GLN A 104 12.49 5.21 -2.04
CA GLN A 104 11.97 6.51 -1.60
C GLN A 104 11.67 7.44 -2.78
N ARG A 105 12.53 7.48 -3.80
CA ARG A 105 12.29 8.25 -5.03
C ARG A 105 11.03 7.79 -5.77
N VAL A 106 10.78 6.47 -5.84
CA VAL A 106 9.57 5.93 -6.46
C VAL A 106 8.33 6.30 -5.65
N LEU A 107 8.37 6.16 -4.32
CA LEU A 107 7.26 6.50 -3.43
C LEU A 107 6.92 7.99 -3.49
N ILE A 108 7.92 8.87 -3.42
CA ILE A 108 7.75 10.33 -3.55
C ILE A 108 7.17 10.69 -4.92
N ARG A 109 7.62 10.04 -6.00
CA ARG A 109 7.09 10.28 -7.35
C ARG A 109 5.62 9.91 -7.44
N SER A 110 5.21 8.78 -6.85
CA SER A 110 3.82 8.35 -6.79
C SER A 110 2.95 9.36 -6.04
N LEU A 111 3.38 9.82 -4.86
CA LEU A 111 2.69 10.87 -4.09
C LEU A 111 2.54 12.17 -4.88
N LYS A 112 3.60 12.63 -5.53
CA LYS A 112 3.56 13.84 -6.35
C LYS A 112 2.61 13.70 -7.53
N ALA A 113 2.53 12.53 -8.16
CA ALA A 113 1.59 12.26 -9.24
C ALA A 113 0.13 12.32 -8.72
N ALA A 114 -0.14 11.66 -7.60
CA ALA A 114 -1.44 11.62 -6.94
C ALA A 114 -1.91 13.03 -6.51
N ALA A 115 -1.03 13.81 -5.88
CA ALA A 115 -1.31 15.19 -5.47
C ALA A 115 -1.56 16.13 -6.67
N ARG A 116 -0.82 15.95 -7.78
CA ARG A 116 -1.05 16.72 -9.01
C ARG A 116 -2.40 16.39 -9.62
N LYS A 117 -2.80 15.11 -9.66
CA LYS A 117 -4.12 14.68 -10.13
C LYS A 117 -5.23 15.32 -9.31
N GLU A 118 -5.13 15.28 -7.98
CA GLU A 118 -6.09 15.94 -7.10
C GLU A 118 -6.17 17.44 -7.32
N ARG A 119 -5.04 18.13 -7.44
CA ARG A 119 -5.05 19.57 -7.68
C ARG A 119 -5.71 19.92 -9.01
N ALA A 120 -5.47 19.13 -10.06
CA ALA A 120 -6.08 19.33 -11.37
C ALA A 120 -7.59 19.10 -11.33
N GLU A 121 -8.04 17.99 -10.75
CA GLU A 121 -9.46 17.66 -10.63
C GLU A 121 -10.19 18.63 -9.70
N SER A 122 -9.61 18.97 -8.53
CA SER A 122 -10.18 19.98 -7.64
C SER A 122 -10.41 21.32 -8.35
N LYS A 123 -9.48 21.75 -9.21
CA LYS A 123 -9.65 22.98 -9.99
C LYS A 123 -10.76 22.84 -11.04
N ARG A 124 -10.82 21.72 -11.76
CA ARG A 124 -11.88 21.44 -12.75
C ARG A 124 -13.26 21.41 -12.10
N THR A 125 -13.40 20.66 -11.01
CA THR A 125 -14.62 20.59 -10.21
C THR A 125 -15.04 21.96 -9.68
N ALA A 126 -14.10 22.76 -9.15
CA ALA A 126 -14.40 24.10 -8.66
C ALA A 126 -14.95 25.02 -9.77
N VAL A 127 -14.38 24.96 -10.97
CA VAL A 127 -14.89 25.70 -12.14
C VAL A 127 -16.28 25.19 -12.53
N ALA A 128 -16.49 23.87 -12.59
CA ALA A 128 -17.79 23.30 -12.94
C ALA A 128 -18.89 23.68 -11.93
N ILE A 129 -18.59 23.60 -10.63
CA ILE A 129 -19.51 24.03 -9.56
C ILE A 129 -19.81 25.53 -9.69
N ALA A 130 -18.81 26.36 -9.97
CA ALA A 130 -19.03 27.80 -10.18
C ALA A 130 -19.96 28.07 -11.36
N THR A 131 -19.77 27.38 -12.50
CA THR A 131 -20.66 27.48 -13.67
C THR A 131 -22.09 27.06 -13.33
N LEU A 132 -22.26 25.94 -12.64
CA LEU A 132 -23.56 25.47 -12.19
C LEU A 132 -24.24 26.45 -11.21
N ASN A 133 -23.48 27.10 -10.35
CA ASN A 133 -24.02 28.11 -9.44
C ASN A 133 -24.50 29.36 -10.18
N VAL A 134 -23.84 29.75 -11.28
CA VAL A 134 -24.33 30.81 -12.18
C VAL A 134 -25.66 30.39 -12.78
N GLU A 135 -25.75 29.18 -13.34
CA GLU A 135 -27.00 28.66 -13.91
C GLU A 135 -28.12 28.57 -12.86
N TYR A 136 -27.80 28.17 -11.63
CA TYR A 136 -28.73 28.13 -10.52
C TYR A 136 -29.30 29.53 -10.21
N ALA A 137 -28.44 30.54 -10.17
CA ALA A 137 -28.83 31.93 -9.93
C ALA A 137 -29.68 32.49 -11.08
N GLU A 138 -29.38 32.13 -12.33
CA GLU A 138 -30.20 32.49 -13.49
C GLU A 138 -31.59 31.87 -13.44
N CYS A 139 -31.69 30.60 -13.03
CA CYS A 139 -32.97 29.93 -12.80
C CYS A 139 -33.78 30.64 -11.72
N GLU A 140 -33.13 31.07 -10.63
CA GLU A 140 -33.79 31.81 -9.55
C GLU A 140 -34.30 33.17 -10.04
N LEU A 141 -33.50 33.91 -10.79
CA LEU A 141 -33.91 35.17 -11.39
C LEU A 141 -35.11 34.99 -12.32
N ARG A 142 -35.12 33.92 -13.14
CA ARG A 142 -36.27 33.61 -14.03
C ARG A 142 -37.53 33.27 -13.26
N LYS A 143 -37.42 32.55 -12.13
CA LYS A 143 -38.58 32.27 -11.25
C LYS A 143 -39.18 33.56 -10.72
N VAL A 144 -38.35 34.44 -10.17
CA VAL A 144 -38.81 35.72 -9.60
C VAL A 144 -39.45 36.62 -10.65
N ARG A 145 -38.95 36.60 -11.90
CA ARG A 145 -39.50 37.41 -13.00
C ARG A 145 -40.78 36.84 -13.62
N SER A 146 -41.08 35.56 -13.43
CA SER A 146 -42.17 34.89 -14.15
C SER A 146 -43.40 34.73 -13.26
N ASN A 147 -44.57 35.06 -13.80
CA ASN A 147 -45.86 34.77 -13.17
C ASN A 147 -46.44 33.41 -13.64
N SER A 148 -45.74 32.70 -14.53
CA SER A 148 -46.19 31.42 -15.09
C SER A 148 -45.80 30.28 -14.14
N VAL A 149 -46.81 29.57 -13.61
CA VAL A 149 -46.62 28.39 -12.73
C VAL A 149 -45.74 27.34 -13.41
N LYS A 150 -46.00 27.03 -14.69
CA LYS A 150 -45.22 26.05 -15.47
C LYS A 150 -43.74 26.43 -15.57
N THR A 151 -43.44 27.72 -15.75
CA THR A 151 -42.05 28.22 -15.82
C THR A 151 -41.38 28.11 -14.46
N ILE A 152 -42.08 28.48 -13.38
CA ILE A 152 -41.57 28.37 -12.01
C ILE A 152 -41.25 26.91 -11.66
N GLU A 153 -42.15 25.98 -11.99
CA GLU A 153 -41.95 24.55 -11.77
C GLU A 153 -40.74 24.03 -12.55
N SER A 154 -40.66 24.34 -13.86
CA SER A 154 -39.53 23.92 -14.69
C SER A 154 -38.19 24.42 -14.16
N MET A 155 -38.10 25.68 -13.73
CA MET A 155 -36.87 26.24 -13.14
C MET A 155 -36.57 25.62 -11.78
N THR A 156 -37.59 25.28 -10.99
CA THR A 156 -37.40 24.60 -9.70
C THR A 156 -36.84 23.19 -9.91
N VAL A 157 -37.34 22.44 -10.90
CA VAL A 157 -36.79 21.14 -11.27
C VAL A 157 -35.32 21.28 -11.68
N ARG A 158 -34.98 22.23 -12.56
CA ARG A 158 -33.58 22.44 -12.98
C ARG A 158 -32.67 22.79 -11.81
N GLN A 159 -33.12 23.62 -10.87
CA GLN A 159 -32.37 23.92 -9.65
C GLN A 159 -32.10 22.68 -8.78
N THR A 160 -33.06 21.75 -8.70
CA THR A 160 -32.85 20.50 -7.97
C THR A 160 -31.87 19.55 -8.66
N GLU A 161 -31.86 19.52 -10.00
CA GLU A 161 -30.88 18.77 -10.79
C GLU A 161 -29.47 19.33 -10.57
N ILE A 162 -29.31 20.65 -10.70
CA ILE A 162 -28.03 21.33 -10.47
C ILE A 162 -27.48 21.02 -9.07
N LYS A 163 -28.33 21.09 -8.04
CA LYS A 163 -27.93 20.72 -6.66
C LYS A 163 -27.48 19.27 -6.56
N ARG A 164 -28.13 18.34 -7.26
CA ARG A 164 -27.68 16.93 -7.33
C ARG A 164 -26.33 16.81 -8.01
N GLU A 165 -26.13 17.48 -9.15
CA GLU A 165 -24.86 17.46 -9.89
C GLU A 165 -23.69 17.98 -9.04
N ILE A 166 -23.89 19.11 -8.33
CA ILE A 166 -22.89 19.65 -7.38
C ILE A 166 -22.56 18.62 -6.29
N ASN A 167 -23.58 18.03 -5.66
CA ASN A 167 -23.38 17.04 -4.60
C ASN A 167 -22.62 15.79 -5.09
N VAL A 168 -22.85 15.34 -6.33
CA VAL A 168 -22.11 14.23 -6.92
C VAL A 168 -20.64 14.62 -7.10
N MET A 169 -20.38 15.79 -7.71
CA MET A 169 -19.02 16.27 -7.92
C MET A 169 -18.22 16.46 -6.61
N GLU A 170 -18.87 16.92 -5.54
CA GLU A 170 -18.24 17.05 -4.22
C GLU A 170 -17.89 15.69 -3.60
N ARG A 171 -18.75 14.69 -3.79
CA ARG A 171 -18.48 13.31 -3.34
C ARG A 171 -17.31 12.70 -4.10
N ASP A 172 -17.28 12.84 -5.42
CA ASP A 172 -16.18 12.33 -6.25
C ASP A 172 -14.83 12.95 -5.85
N LEU A 173 -14.83 14.27 -5.58
CA LEU A 173 -13.64 14.96 -5.09
C LEU A 173 -13.20 14.47 -3.70
N LEU A 174 -14.16 14.17 -2.82
CA LEU A 174 -13.88 13.61 -1.49
C LEU A 174 -13.28 12.20 -1.60
N GLU A 175 -13.79 11.36 -2.49
CA GLU A 175 -13.25 10.02 -2.75
C GLU A 175 -11.80 10.10 -3.24
N LEU A 176 -11.52 10.96 -4.20
CA LEU A 176 -10.16 11.17 -4.70
C LEU A 176 -9.19 11.63 -3.59
N ARG A 177 -9.66 12.50 -2.67
CA ARG A 177 -8.88 12.91 -1.49
C ARG A 177 -8.60 11.76 -0.54
N ARG A 178 -9.58 10.87 -0.34
CA ARG A 178 -9.42 9.66 0.47
C ARG A 178 -8.44 8.69 -0.17
N GLU A 179 -8.49 8.51 -1.49
CA GLU A 179 -7.49 7.70 -2.22
C GLU A 179 -6.07 8.23 -2.01
N ASN A 180 -5.88 9.55 -2.12
CA ASN A 180 -4.58 10.18 -1.85
C ASN A 180 -4.11 9.99 -0.41
N THR A 181 -5.02 10.11 0.55
CA THR A 181 -4.73 9.88 1.98
C THR A 181 -4.35 8.42 2.22
N ASN A 182 -5.06 7.47 1.62
CA ASN A 182 -4.76 6.04 1.72
C ASN A 182 -3.40 5.70 1.09
N LEU A 183 -3.08 6.32 -0.04
CA LEU A 183 -1.77 6.17 -0.68
C LEU A 183 -0.65 6.72 0.22
N ALA A 184 -0.84 7.88 0.84
CA ALA A 184 0.11 8.44 1.81
C ALA A 184 0.29 7.54 3.03
N ASN A 185 -0.79 7.01 3.60
CA ASN A 185 -0.72 6.08 4.72
C ASN A 185 -0.01 4.78 4.35
N SER A 186 -0.24 4.25 3.14
CA SER A 186 0.40 3.02 2.67
C SER A 186 1.92 3.16 2.55
N ILE A 187 2.42 4.38 2.30
CA ILE A 187 3.85 4.65 2.19
C ILE A 187 4.57 4.51 3.53
N ILE A 188 3.89 4.73 4.65
CA ILE A 188 4.46 4.59 6.01
C ILE A 188 5.04 3.18 6.22
N VAL A 189 4.44 2.15 5.60
CA VAL A 189 4.92 0.76 5.70
C VAL A 189 6.35 0.60 5.17
N TYR A 190 6.76 1.46 4.25
CA TYR A 190 8.06 1.42 3.57
C TYR A 190 9.09 2.39 4.17
N LEU A 191 8.72 3.17 5.19
CA LEU A 191 9.62 4.03 5.97
C LEU A 191 10.06 3.30 7.26
#